data_AF-A0A7W7GME4-F1
#
_entry.id   AF-A0A7W7GME4-F1
#
_cell.length_a   1.000
_cell.length_b   1.000
_cell.length_c   1.000
_cell.angle_alpha   90.00
_cell.angle_beta   90.00
_cell.angle_gamma   90.00
#
_symmetry.space_group_name_H-M   'P 1'
#
loop_
_entity.id
_entity.type
_entity.pdbx_description
1 polymer ?
#
loop_
_entity_poly.entity_id
_entity_poly.type
_entity_poly.pdbx_seq_one_letter_code
_entity_poly.pdbx_strand_id
1 'polypeptide(L)' 'MAAKTSTRQKVRTTKAQRAWAARESEHSLRMEGLELSEETKADTRRFVAGEITADEGLARTLARHRRN' A
#
# COMPACT_ATOMS: atom_id res chain seq x y z
N MET A 1 -1.45 -34.93 13.72
CA MET A 1 -2.12 -33.91 12.87
C MET A 1 -1.06 -32.96 12.34
N ALA A 2 -0.73 -33.00 11.04
CA ALA A 2 0.26 -32.12 10.45
C ALA A 2 -0.39 -30.79 10.06
N ALA A 3 0.07 -29.68 10.64
CA ALA A 3 -0.35 -28.35 10.27
C ALA A 3 0.01 -28.11 8.80
N LYS A 4 -1.00 -27.96 7.94
CA LYS A 4 -0.82 -27.54 6.55
C LYS A 4 -0.34 -26.10 6.58
N THR A 5 0.97 -25.91 6.40
CA THR A 5 1.55 -24.59 6.18
C THR A 5 0.99 -24.09 4.85
N SER A 6 -0.09 -23.31 4.92
CA SER A 6 -0.66 -22.64 3.75
C SER A 6 0.33 -21.55 3.35
N THR A 7 1.22 -21.86 2.41
CA THR A 7 2.02 -20.86 1.71
C THR A 7 1.04 -19.94 0.98
N ARG A 8 0.70 -18.79 1.58
CA ARG A 8 -0.09 -17.74 0.95
C ARG A 8 0.68 -17.28 -0.28
N GLN A 9 0.32 -17.81 -1.44
CA GLN A 9 0.91 -17.41 -2.71
C GLN A 9 0.68 -15.91 -2.86
N LYS A 10 1.77 -15.12 -2.86
CA LYS A 10 1.67 -13.66 -3.04
C LYS A 10 1.12 -13.41 -4.43
N VAL A 11 -0.15 -13.01 -4.51
CA VAL A 11 -0.77 -12.57 -5.77
C VAL A 11 0.07 -11.41 -6.30
N ARG A 12 0.72 -11.61 -7.44
CA ARG A 12 1.48 -10.56 -8.12
C ARG A 12 0.49 -9.63 -8.81
N THR A 13 0.36 -8.41 -8.31
CA THR A 13 -0.42 -7.37 -8.99
C THR A 13 0.35 -6.81 -10.18
N THR A 14 -0.36 -6.44 -11.24
CA THR A 14 0.22 -5.69 -12.36
C THR A 14 0.37 -4.21 -12.00
N LYS A 15 1.18 -3.47 -12.76
CA LYS A 15 1.29 -2.01 -12.61
C LYS A 15 -0.07 -1.32 -12.75
N ALA A 16 -0.91 -1.78 -13.70
CA ALA A 16 -2.24 -1.24 -13.92
C ALA A 16 -3.17 -1.45 -12.72
N GLN A 17 -3.15 -2.65 -12.12
CA GLN A 17 -3.93 -2.94 -10.91
C GLN A 17 -3.49 -2.06 -9.73
N ARG A 18 -2.17 -1.85 -9.56
CA ARG A 18 -1.66 -0.97 -8.51
C ARG A 18 -2.02 0.49 -8.74
N ALA A 19 -1.94 0.97 -9.98
CA ALA A 19 -2.33 2.33 -10.33
C ALA A 19 -3.82 2.58 -10.09
N TRP A 20 -4.67 1.62 -10.46
CA TRP A 20 -6.10 1.69 -10.18
C TRP A 20 -6.37 1.74 -8.67
N ALA A 21 -5.78 0.83 -7.89
CA ALA A 21 -5.96 0.81 -6.44
C ALA A 21 -5.52 2.12 -5.78
N ALA A 22 -4.36 2.66 -6.17
CA ALA A 22 -3.87 3.95 -5.67
C ALA A 22 -4.84 5.11 -5.95
N ARG A 23 -5.40 5.16 -7.18
CA ARG A 23 -6.36 6.20 -7.57
C ARG A 23 -7.67 6.09 -6.80
N GLU A 24 -8.21 4.88 -6.66
CA GLU A 24 -9.46 4.66 -5.92
C GLU A 24 -9.31 4.98 -4.44
N SER A 25 -8.19 4.58 -3.81
CA SER A 25 -7.91 4.94 -2.41
C SER A 25 -7.74 6.44 -2.20
N GLU A 26 -7.09 7.15 -3.14
CA GLU A 26 -6.99 8.61 -3.05
C GLU A 26 -8.35 9.29 -3.27
N HIS A 27 -9.15 8.78 -4.22
CA HIS A 27 -10.49 9.29 -4.46
C HIS A 27 -11.39 9.12 -3.23
N SER A 28 -11.38 7.94 -2.59
CA SER A 28 -12.20 7.69 -1.40
C SER A 28 -11.84 8.64 -0.25
N LEU A 29 -10.55 8.94 -0.04
CA LEU A 29 -10.13 9.92 0.96
C LEU A 29 -10.64 11.32 0.65
N ARG A 30 -10.54 11.77 -0.61
CA ARG A 30 -11.05 13.08 -1.02
C ARG A 30 -12.56 13.21 -0.83
N MET A 31 -13.31 12.12 -1.02
CA MET A 31 -14.76 12.09 -0.75
C MET A 31 -15.08 12.34 0.73
N GLU A 32 -14.15 12.04 1.63
CA GLU A 32 -14.25 12.31 3.07
C GLU A 32 -13.62 13.66 3.47
N GLY A 33 -13.15 14.47 2.51
CA GLY A 33 -12.43 15.71 2.77
C GLY A 33 -11.02 15.51 3.33
N LEU A 34 -10.46 14.31 3.17
CA LEU A 34 -9.12 13.95 3.62
C LEU A 34 -8.13 13.95 2.45
N GLU A 35 -6.87 14.24 2.77
CA GLU A 35 -5.76 14.11 1.83
C GLU A 35 -4.61 13.27 2.39
N LEU A 36 -3.92 12.58 1.51
CA LEU A 36 -2.68 11.89 1.86
C LEU A 36 -1.55 12.91 2.12
N SER A 37 -0.73 12.61 3.12
CA SER A 37 0.54 13.30 3.33
C SER A 37 1.47 13.11 2.13
N GLU A 38 2.41 14.04 1.93
CA GLU A 38 3.37 13.96 0.81
C GLU A 38 4.26 12.72 0.90
N GLU A 39 4.66 12.30 2.10
CA GLU A 39 5.42 11.06 2.30
C GLU A 39 4.60 9.83 1.88
N THR A 40 3.30 9.83 2.18
CA THR A 40 2.41 8.72 1.82
C THR A 40 2.14 8.72 0.32
N LYS A 41 1.99 9.89 -0.32
CA LYS A 41 1.92 10.01 -1.78
C LYS A 41 3.19 9.47 -2.45
N ALA A 42 4.36 9.73 -1.88
CA ALA A 42 5.63 9.20 -2.38
C ALA A 42 5.71 7.67 -2.29
N ASP A 43 5.34 7.09 -1.15
CA ASP A 43 5.30 5.62 -1.00
C ASP A 43 4.26 4.99 -1.94
N THR A 44 3.09 5.61 -2.14
CA THR A 44 2.09 5.16 -3.12
C THR A 44 2.63 5.14 -4.55
N ARG A 45 3.41 6.16 -4.98
CA ARG A 45 4.05 6.17 -6.30
C ARG A 45 5.05 5.01 -6.44
N ARG A 46 5.84 4.73 -5.41
CA ARG A 46 6.79 3.60 -5.36
C ARG A 46 6.06 2.26 -5.42
N PHE A 47 4.93 2.14 -4.73
CA PHE A 47 4.08 0.96 -4.82
C PHE A 47 3.57 0.75 -6.25
N VAL A 48 3.03 1.79 -6.89
CA VAL A 48 2.58 1.70 -8.29
C VAL A 48 3.71 1.28 -9.23
N ALA A 49 4.90 1.88 -9.07
CA ALA A 49 6.10 1.53 -9.83
C ALA A 49 6.55 0.07 -9.60
N GLY A 50 6.14 -0.55 -8.49
CA GLY A 50 6.55 -1.89 -8.10
C GLY A 50 7.89 -1.94 -7.36
N GLU A 51 8.37 -0.77 -6.89
CA GLU A 51 9.60 -0.64 -6.12
C GLU A 51 9.41 -1.08 -4.67
N ILE A 52 8.19 -0.96 -4.14
CA ILE A 52 7.80 -1.47 -2.82
C ILE A 52 6.49 -2.24 -2.89
N THR A 53 6.30 -3.14 -1.93
CA THR A 53 5.04 -3.83 -1.64
C THR A 53 4.11 -2.97 -0.76
N ALA A 54 2.84 -3.34 -0.70
CA ALA A 54 1.88 -2.68 0.20
C ALA A 54 2.28 -2.83 1.68
N ASP A 55 2.79 -4.00 2.06
CA ASP A 55 3.26 -4.28 3.43
C ASP A 55 4.44 -3.39 3.81
N GLU A 56 5.40 -3.18 2.90
CA GLU A 56 6.51 -2.25 3.11
C GLU A 56 6.03 -0.79 3.21
N GLY A 57 5.05 -0.40 2.40
CA GLY A 57 4.40 0.92 2.51
C GLY A 57 3.74 1.13 3.87
N LEU A 58 2.98 0.14 4.36
CA LEU A 58 2.35 0.17 5.68
C LEU A 58 3.39 0.25 6.80
N ALA A 59 4.44 -0.57 6.74
CA ALA A 59 5.52 -0.56 7.72
C ALA A 59 6.19 0.81 7.82
N ARG A 60 6.41 1.49 6.69
CA ARG A 60 6.95 2.87 6.65
C ARG A 60 6.00 3.87 7.30
N THR A 61 4.71 3.81 6.99
CA THR A 61 3.69 4.68 7.61
C THR A 61 3.63 4.50 9.12
N LEU A 62 3.64 3.26 9.60
CA LEU A 62 3.67 2.95 11.03
C LEU A 62 4.95 3.43 11.71
N ALA A 63 6.10 3.29 11.05
CA ALA A 63 7.37 3.77 11.58
C ALA A 63 7.41 5.31 11.70
N ARG A 64 6.76 6.04 10.79
CA ARG A 64 6.58 7.50 10.91
C ARG A 64 5.74 7.85 12.12
N HIS A 65 4.58 7.21 12.27
CA HIS A 65 3.68 7.48 13.40
C HIS A 65 4.24 7.09 14.77
N ARG A 66 5.06 6.06 14.87
CA ARG A 66 5.71 5.65 16.14
C ARG A 66 6.89 6.54 16.56
N ARG A 67 7.39 7.40 15.68
CA ARG A 67 8.52 8.31 15.95
C ARG A 67 8.06 9.73 16.34
N ASN A 68 6.77 10.02 16.18
CA ASN A 68 6.11 11.23 16.65
C ASN A 68 5.44 10.96 18.00
#